data_AF-A0A1G1H1G5-F1
#
_entry.id   AF-A0A1G1H1G5-F1
#
_cell.length_a   1.000
_cell.length_b   1.000
_cell.length_c   1.000
_cell.angle_alpha   90.00
_cell.angle_beta   90.00
_cell.angle_gamma   90.00
#
_symmetry.space_group_name_H-M   'P 1'
#
loop_
_entity.id
_entity.type
_entity.pdbx_description
1 polymer ?
#
loop_
_entity_poly.entity_id
_entity_poly.type
_entity_poly.pdbx_seq_one_letter_code
_entity_poly.pdbx_strand_id
1 'polypeptide(L)'
;MVGLSSIRQTAEVPLSLPKSPALVSQDRQAGLAALKSAAHEFESYFISNLLKVMRETVPKGALENKGGAYFYSFYDQEIGRLAAESGGLGLAKMIHEYTEKNSPLPSSSQAHKPIEEPIGSKAPVSAPSIRTTWG
;
A
#
# COMPACT_ATOMS: atom_id res chain seq x y z
N MET A 1 30.09 30.19 60.14
CA MET A 1 30.47 28.78 60.29
C MET A 1 29.40 27.95 59.59
N VAL A 2 29.77 27.33 58.45
CA VAL A 2 29.18 26.18 57.68
C VAL A 2 27.76 25.70 58.07
N GLY A 3 26.78 25.44 57.19
CA GLY A 3 26.76 25.35 55.73
C GLY A 3 25.46 24.69 55.20
N LEU A 4 25.50 24.38 53.90
CA LEU A 4 24.73 23.39 53.14
C LEU A 4 23.28 23.72 52.72
N SER A 5 23.22 24.29 51.52
CA SER A 5 22.10 24.32 50.58
C SER A 5 21.58 22.90 50.26
N SER A 6 20.30 22.63 50.50
CA SER A 6 19.65 21.38 50.04
C SER A 6 18.92 21.63 48.72
N ILE A 7 19.62 21.36 47.63
CA ILE A 7 19.06 21.15 46.29
C ILE A 7 18.07 19.98 46.38
N ARG A 8 16.78 20.21 46.09
CA ARG A 8 15.86 19.11 45.75
C ARG A 8 15.84 18.95 44.23
N GLN A 9 16.54 17.89 43.83
CA GLN A 9 16.68 17.34 42.50
C GLN A 9 15.33 16.86 41.94
N THR A 10 15.05 17.35 40.73
CA THR A 10 14.23 16.80 39.63
C THR A 10 13.66 15.38 39.81
N ALA A 11 12.35 15.24 39.65
CA ALA A 11 11.71 13.96 39.33
C ALA A 11 10.54 14.19 38.36
N GLU A 12 10.85 14.19 37.06
CA GLU A 12 9.95 13.65 36.04
C GLU A 12 10.79 13.36 34.78
N VAL A 13 11.42 12.20 34.78
CA VAL A 13 11.81 11.53 33.54
C VAL A 13 10.70 10.52 33.30
N PRO A 14 9.85 10.67 32.26
CA PRO A 14 8.93 9.60 31.92
C PRO A 14 9.77 8.41 31.46
N LEU A 15 9.81 7.38 32.31
CA LEU A 15 10.43 6.09 32.06
C LEU A 15 9.74 5.48 30.83
N SER A 16 10.35 5.65 29.65
CA SER A 16 10.00 4.87 28.47
C SER A 16 10.34 3.41 28.78
N LEU A 17 9.29 2.63 29.03
CA LEU A 17 9.39 1.20 29.29
C LEU A 17 10.17 0.54 28.13
N PRO A 18 11.22 -0.26 28.39
CA PRO A 18 11.83 -1.04 27.34
C PRO A 18 10.79 -2.02 26.80
N LYS A 19 10.50 -1.91 25.50
CA LYS A 19 9.53 -2.78 24.83
C LYS A 19 10.02 -4.22 24.95
N SER A 20 9.25 -5.06 25.65
CA SER A 20 9.62 -6.44 25.94
C SER A 20 9.90 -7.22 24.65
N PRO A 21 10.87 -8.17 24.63
CA PRO A 21 11.29 -8.88 23.41
C PRO A 21 10.15 -9.64 22.69
N ALA A 22 9.08 -9.98 23.42
CA ALA A 22 7.88 -10.58 22.85
C ALA A 22 7.10 -9.63 21.91
N LEU A 23 7.13 -8.32 22.14
CA LEU A 23 6.43 -7.36 21.27
C LEU A 23 7.27 -7.01 20.02
N VAL A 24 8.60 -7.05 20.13
CA VAL A 24 9.53 -6.79 19.00
C VAL A 24 9.45 -7.90 17.94
N SER A 25 9.29 -9.16 18.36
CA SER A 25 9.09 -10.29 17.44
C SER A 25 7.74 -10.22 16.72
N GLN A 26 6.69 -9.81 17.41
CA GLN A 26 5.36 -9.63 16.81
C GLN A 26 5.33 -8.46 15.80
N ASP A 27 5.96 -7.33 16.12
CA ASP A 27 6.10 -6.19 15.21
C ASP A 27 6.89 -6.57 13.94
N ARG A 28 7.94 -7.39 14.09
CA ARG A 28 8.72 -7.92 12.94
C ARG A 28 7.89 -8.86 12.08
N GLN A 29 7.15 -9.79 12.68
CA GLN A 29 6.31 -10.74 11.94
C GLN A 29 5.21 -10.02 11.16
N ALA A 30 4.60 -8.99 11.76
CA ALA A 30 3.62 -8.13 11.11
C ALA A 30 4.23 -7.34 9.94
N GLY A 31 5.45 -6.81 10.11
CA GLY A 31 6.20 -6.13 9.03
C GLY A 31 6.49 -7.05 7.85
N LEU A 32 6.90 -8.30 8.09
CA LEU A 32 7.14 -9.28 7.05
C LEU A 32 5.86 -9.65 6.28
N ALA A 33 4.75 -9.84 7.00
CA ALA A 33 3.46 -10.12 6.38
C ALA A 33 2.99 -8.93 5.50
N ALA A 34 3.15 -7.69 6.00
CA ALA A 34 2.82 -6.48 5.26
C ALA A 34 3.69 -6.32 4.01
N LEU A 35 5.00 -6.57 4.11
CA LEU A 35 5.91 -6.55 2.97
C LEU A 35 5.53 -7.58 1.92
N LYS A 36 5.19 -8.81 2.34
CA LYS A 36 4.75 -9.85 1.41
C LYS A 36 3.46 -9.44 0.67
N SER A 37 2.50 -8.86 1.38
CA SER A 37 1.27 -8.33 0.76
C SER A 37 1.58 -7.22 -0.24
N ALA A 38 2.38 -6.23 0.17
CA ALA A 38 2.74 -5.11 -0.69
C ALA A 38 3.51 -5.55 -1.94
N ALA A 39 4.42 -6.53 -1.80
CA ALA A 39 5.17 -7.08 -2.93
C ALA A 39 4.25 -7.82 -3.93
N HIS A 40 3.25 -8.52 -3.42
CA HIS A 40 2.25 -9.22 -4.23
C HIS A 40 1.30 -8.24 -4.94
N GLU A 41 0.84 -7.19 -4.25
CA GLU A 41 0.05 -6.10 -4.83
C GLU A 41 0.83 -5.35 -5.92
N PHE A 42 2.11 -5.08 -5.68
CA PHE A 42 3.00 -4.48 -6.68
C PHE A 42 3.12 -5.35 -7.93
N GLU A 43 3.33 -6.66 -7.76
CA GLU A 43 3.40 -7.59 -8.90
C GLU A 43 2.08 -7.63 -9.68
N SER A 44 0.94 -7.63 -8.98
CA SER A 44 -0.40 -7.57 -9.60
C SER A 44 -0.55 -6.32 -10.47
N TYR A 45 -0.17 -5.16 -9.93
CA TYR A 45 -0.20 -3.88 -10.64
C TYR A 45 0.75 -3.89 -11.85
N PHE A 46 1.96 -4.42 -11.68
CA PHE A 46 2.96 -4.49 -12.74
C PHE A 46 2.47 -5.34 -13.90
N ILE A 47 1.91 -6.53 -13.64
CA ILE A 47 1.35 -7.40 -14.68
C ILE A 47 0.18 -6.70 -15.39
N SER A 48 -0.71 -6.05 -14.64
CA SER A 48 -1.82 -5.28 -15.22
C SER A 48 -1.31 -4.20 -16.18
N ASN A 49 -0.26 -3.47 -15.78
CA ASN A 49 0.35 -2.45 -16.63
C ASN A 49 1.08 -3.06 -17.84
N LEU A 50 1.72 -4.21 -17.67
CA LEU A 50 2.36 -4.94 -18.77
C LEU A 50 1.33 -5.32 -19.85
N LEU A 51 0.18 -5.87 -19.44
CA LEU A 51 -0.92 -6.23 -20.36
C LEU A 51 -1.46 -5.01 -21.11
N LYS A 52 -1.63 -3.89 -20.40
CA LYS A 52 -2.03 -2.62 -20.99
C LYS A 52 -1.04 -2.17 -22.08
N VAL A 53 0.25 -2.10 -21.76
CA VAL A 53 1.29 -1.67 -22.71
C VAL A 53 1.39 -2.63 -23.89
N MET A 54 1.28 -3.94 -23.66
CA MET A 54 1.22 -4.92 -24.75
C MET A 54 0.04 -4.65 -25.70
N ARG A 55 -1.15 -4.30 -25.18
CA ARG A 55 -2.30 -3.95 -26.02
C ARG A 55 -2.10 -2.65 -26.79
N GLU A 56 -1.42 -1.67 -26.21
CA GLU A 56 -1.07 -0.41 -26.89
C GLU A 56 -0.17 -0.61 -28.12
N THR A 57 0.56 -1.74 -28.19
CA THR A 57 1.38 -2.11 -29.37
C THR A 57 0.56 -2.66 -30.55
N VAL A 58 -0.72 -2.99 -30.35
CA VAL A 58 -1.58 -3.51 -31.42
C VAL A 58 -2.02 -2.36 -32.35
N PRO A 59 -1.81 -2.44 -33.68
CA PRO A 59 -2.19 -1.39 -34.61
C PRO A 59 -3.69 -1.04 -34.55
N LYS A 60 -3.99 0.26 -34.68
CA LYS A 60 -5.34 0.84 -34.50
C LYS A 60 -6.41 0.40 -35.50
N GLY A 61 -6.14 -0.56 -36.39
CA GLY A 61 -7.14 -1.14 -37.30
C GLY A 61 -7.77 -2.45 -36.84
N ALA A 62 -7.18 -3.13 -35.83
CA ALA A 62 -7.60 -4.49 -35.45
C ALA A 62 -8.62 -4.53 -34.29
N LEU A 63 -8.61 -3.54 -33.38
CA LEU A 63 -9.35 -3.58 -32.11
C LEU A 63 -10.02 -2.24 -31.74
N GLU A 64 -10.31 -1.37 -32.72
CA GLU A 64 -10.82 -0.03 -32.42
C GLU A 64 -12.34 -0.04 -32.15
N ASN A 65 -12.70 -0.38 -30.91
CA ASN A 65 -14.03 -0.16 -30.34
C ASN A 65 -13.88 0.67 -29.05
N LYS A 66 -14.16 1.97 -29.14
CA LYS A 66 -13.97 2.94 -28.03
C LYS A 66 -14.78 2.60 -26.77
N GLY A 67 -15.86 1.82 -26.89
CA GLY A 67 -16.64 1.33 -25.75
C GLY A 67 -15.97 0.23 -24.92
N GLY A 68 -14.95 -0.46 -25.47
CA GLY A 68 -14.24 -1.55 -24.79
C GLY A 68 -13.13 -1.09 -23.83
N ALA A 69 -12.70 0.17 -23.90
CA ALA A 69 -11.52 0.66 -23.19
C ALA A 69 -11.60 0.49 -21.65
N TYR A 70 -12.76 0.75 -21.05
CA TYR A 70 -12.97 0.54 -19.61
C TYR A 70 -13.07 -0.94 -19.23
N PHE A 71 -13.63 -1.78 -20.12
CA PHE A 71 -13.67 -3.23 -19.88
C PHE A 71 -12.25 -3.82 -19.87
N TYR A 72 -11.37 -3.30 -20.72
CA TYR A 72 -9.98 -3.70 -20.76
C TYR A 72 -9.22 -3.36 -19.48
N SER A 73 -9.45 -2.20 -18.85
CA SER A 73 -8.75 -1.87 -17.60
C SER A 73 -9.14 -2.79 -16.44
N PHE A 74 -10.43 -3.09 -16.27
CA PHE A 74 -10.89 -4.03 -15.23
C PHE A 74 -10.42 -5.46 -15.51
N TYR A 75 -10.42 -5.85 -16.79
CA TYR A 75 -9.90 -7.15 -17.21
C TYR A 75 -8.41 -7.27 -16.90
N ASP A 76 -7.60 -6.29 -17.30
CA ASP A 76 -6.16 -6.32 -17.06
C ASP A 76 -5.83 -6.35 -15.56
N GLN A 77 -6.60 -5.62 -14.73
CA GLN A 77 -6.49 -5.65 -13.27
C GLN A 77 -6.77 -7.03 -12.68
N GLU A 78 -7.88 -7.66 -13.08
CA GLU A 78 -8.25 -8.97 -12.55
C GLU A 78 -7.28 -10.06 -13.02
N ILE A 79 -6.84 -10.02 -14.28
CA ILE A 79 -5.81 -10.93 -14.78
C ILE A 79 -4.50 -10.70 -14.05
N GLY A 80 -4.10 -9.45 -13.80
CA GLY A 80 -2.90 -9.12 -13.03
C GLY A 80 -2.95 -9.68 -11.60
N ARG A 81 -4.09 -9.51 -10.91
CA ARG A 81 -4.33 -10.06 -9.58
C ARG A 81 -4.22 -11.59 -9.57
N LEU A 82 -4.97 -12.28 -10.44
CA LEU A 82 -4.95 -13.75 -10.54
C LEU A 82 -3.57 -14.28 -10.92
N ALA A 83 -2.87 -13.60 -11.84
CA ALA A 83 -1.53 -13.97 -12.25
C ALA A 83 -0.56 -13.88 -11.07
N ALA A 84 -0.55 -12.77 -10.33
CA ALA A 84 0.27 -12.62 -9.13
C ALA A 84 -0.04 -13.68 -8.06
N GLU A 85 -1.33 -14.00 -7.83
CA GLU A 85 -1.74 -15.04 -6.88
C GLU A 85 -1.21 -16.43 -7.25
N SER A 86 -1.11 -16.70 -8.54
CA SER A 86 -0.52 -17.94 -9.06
C SER A 86 1.02 -17.92 -9.12
N GLY A 87 1.67 -16.83 -8.71
CA GLY A 87 3.12 -16.64 -8.69
C GLY A 87 3.69 -15.80 -9.84
N GLY A 88 2.87 -15.45 -10.83
CA GLY A 88 3.12 -14.41 -11.83
C GLY A 88 4.50 -14.48 -12.50
N LEU A 89 5.24 -13.37 -12.35
CA LEU A 89 6.60 -13.19 -12.86
C LEU A 89 7.66 -13.53 -11.78
N GLY A 90 7.24 -13.81 -10.55
CA GLY A 90 8.09 -14.06 -9.40
C GLY A 90 8.64 -12.80 -8.74
N LEU A 91 8.14 -11.60 -9.08
CA LEU A 91 8.65 -10.34 -8.53
C LEU A 91 8.41 -10.27 -7.01
N ALA A 92 7.23 -10.66 -6.53
CA ALA A 92 6.92 -10.63 -5.11
C ALA A 92 7.86 -11.54 -4.30
N LYS A 93 8.18 -12.72 -4.85
CA LYS A 93 9.13 -13.66 -4.27
C LYS A 93 10.54 -13.08 -4.22
N MET A 94 11.01 -12.47 -5.32
CA MET A 94 12.34 -11.85 -5.35
C MET A 94 12.47 -10.69 -4.36
N ILE A 95 11.45 -9.85 -4.22
CA ILE A 95 11.43 -8.75 -3.25
C ILE A 95 11.54 -9.29 -1.82
N HIS A 96 10.78 -10.33 -1.51
CA HIS A 96 10.83 -11.00 -0.21
C HIS A 96 12.22 -11.59 0.07
N GLU A 97 12.77 -12.38 -0.85
CA GLU A 97 14.10 -12.99 -0.71
C GLU A 97 15.22 -11.94 -0.59
N TYR A 98 15.16 -10.87 -1.37
CA TYR A 98 16.11 -9.77 -1.30
C TYR A 98 16.07 -9.08 0.06
N THR A 99 14.86 -8.83 0.58
CA THR A 99 14.69 -8.14 1.86
C THR A 99 15.16 -9.01 3.03
N GLU A 100 14.80 -10.30 3.05
CA GLU A 100 15.30 -11.27 4.04
C GLU A 100 16.82 -11.34 4.06
N LYS A 101 17.46 -11.28 2.88
CA LYS A 101 18.92 -11.36 2.75
C LYS A 101 19.64 -10.07 3.15
N ASN A 102 19.06 -8.91 2.84
CA ASN A 102 19.78 -7.63 2.87
C ASN A 102 19.27 -6.65 3.93
N SER A 103 18.15 -6.92 4.60
CA SER A 103 17.59 -6.04 5.62
C SER A 103 16.89 -6.84 6.72
N PRO A 104 17.54 -7.11 7.87
CA PRO A 104 16.80 -7.48 9.06
C PRO A 104 15.92 -6.29 9.44
N LEU A 105 14.61 -6.38 9.14
CA LEU A 105 13.66 -5.28 9.25
C LEU A 105 13.88 -4.44 10.52
N PRO A 106 14.09 -3.11 10.41
CA PRO A 106 14.11 -2.24 11.57
C PRO A 106 12.71 -2.18 12.18
N SER A 107 12.64 -2.50 13.47
CA SER A 107 11.43 -2.41 14.29
C SER A 107 11.09 -0.94 14.54
N SER A 108 10.49 -0.25 13.56
CA SER A 108 9.93 1.08 13.76
C SER A 108 8.72 1.34 12.86
N SER A 109 7.54 1.14 13.44
CA SER A 109 6.48 2.16 13.53
C SER A 109 6.31 3.08 12.32
N GLN A 110 5.75 2.56 11.23
CA GLN A 110 4.74 3.27 10.45
C GLN A 110 3.91 2.21 9.73
N ALA A 111 2.84 1.77 10.39
CA ALA A 111 1.79 1.00 9.75
C ALA A 111 1.13 1.90 8.71
N HIS A 112 1.53 1.78 7.44
CA HIS A 112 0.72 2.27 6.34
C HIS A 112 -0.57 1.46 6.36
N LYS A 113 -1.69 2.14 6.60
CA LYS A 113 -3.01 1.50 6.52
C LYS A 113 -3.16 0.89 5.13
N PRO A 114 -3.72 -0.33 4.99
CA PRO A 114 -4.11 -0.87 3.69
C PRO A 114 -4.88 0.18 2.91
N ILE A 115 -4.67 0.25 1.60
CA ILE A 115 -5.45 1.11 0.72
C ILE A 115 -6.89 0.54 0.70
N GLU A 116 -7.70 0.95 1.66
CA GLU A 116 -9.15 0.84 1.59
C GLU A 116 -9.62 1.89 0.58
N GLU A 117 -9.53 1.61 -0.71
CA GLU A 117 -10.43 2.28 -1.65
C GLU A 117 -11.85 1.80 -1.33
N PRO A 118 -12.83 2.71 -1.16
CA PRO A 118 -14.20 2.31 -0.98
C PRO A 118 -14.71 1.73 -2.30
N ILE A 119 -14.62 0.40 -2.45
CA ILE A 119 -15.42 -0.34 -3.41
C ILE A 119 -16.88 -0.26 -2.92
N GLY A 120 -17.57 0.82 -3.31
CA GLY A 120 -18.99 0.99 -3.06
C GLY A 120 -19.36 2.04 -2.03
N SER A 121 -19.18 3.32 -2.36
CA SER A 121 -20.16 4.33 -1.99
C SER A 121 -20.64 4.99 -3.28
N LYS A 122 -21.85 4.65 -3.71
CA LYS A 122 -22.58 5.47 -4.68
C LYS A 122 -22.86 6.80 -3.99
N ALA A 123 -21.98 7.77 -4.16
CA ALA A 123 -22.36 9.16 -3.91
C ALA A 123 -23.50 9.49 -4.89
N PRO A 124 -24.66 10.01 -4.44
CA PRO A 124 -25.63 10.54 -5.36
C PRO A 124 -24.97 11.71 -6.09
N VAL A 125 -24.85 11.58 -7.41
CA VAL A 125 -24.37 12.65 -8.28
C VAL A 125 -25.35 13.82 -8.10
N SER A 126 -24.91 14.87 -7.43
CA SER A 126 -25.64 16.14 -7.36
C SER A 126 -25.81 16.68 -8.78
N ALA A 127 -27.05 16.71 -9.28
CA ALA A 127 -27.35 17.33 -10.57
C ALA A 127 -26.96 18.82 -10.57
N PRO A 128 -26.51 19.38 -11.71
CA PRO A 128 -26.20 20.81 -11.77
C PRO A 128 -27.50 21.62 -11.68
N SER A 129 -27.57 22.55 -10.73
CA SER A 129 -28.62 23.56 -10.67
C SER A 129 -28.48 24.51 -11.86
N ILE A 130 -29.27 24.29 -12.92
CA ILE A 130 -29.41 25.28 -14.00
C ILE A 130 -30.15 26.50 -13.42
N ARG A 131 -29.42 27.60 -13.24
CA ARG A 131 -30.01 28.88 -12.84
C ARG A 131 -30.67 29.49 -14.09
N THR A 132 -31.96 29.25 -14.29
CA THR A 132 -32.76 30.04 -15.24
C THR A 132 -32.97 31.43 -14.66
N THR A 133 -32.24 32.41 -15.18
CA THR A 133 -32.60 33.82 -15.04
C THR A 133 -33.53 34.17 -16.19
N TRP A 134 -34.81 34.40 -15.92
CA TRP A 134 -35.73 35.03 -16.87
C TRP A 134 -35.71 36.54 -16.63
N GLY A 135 -35.51 37.29 -17.71
CA GLY A 135 -35.78 38.73 -17.79
C GLY A 135 -37.15 38.97 -18.39
#